data_AF-A0A562KB78-F1
#
_entry.id   AF-A0A562KB78-F1
#
_cell.length_a   1.000
_cell.length_b   1.000
_cell.length_c   1.000
_cell.angle_alpha   90.00
_cell.angle_beta   90.00
_cell.angle_gamma   90.00
#
_symmetry.space_group_name_H-M   'P 1'
#
loop_
_entity.id
_entity.type
_entity.pdbx_description
1 polymer ?
#
loop_
_entity_poly.entity_id
_entity_poly.type
_entity_poly.pdbx_seq_one_letter_code
_entity_poly.pdbx_strand_id
1 'polypeptide(L)'
;MKTYSSGELVNIGTGEDIAIAEFARVVAATVGYTGAISFDTSRPDGTPRKLLDVARLAKLGWRAKTPLEDGLKLAYQAYLSGNRQAGE
;
A
#
# COMPACT_ATOMS: atom_id res chain seq x y z
N MET A 1 19.41 -13.00 14.33
CA MET A 1 19.20 -11.76 13.57
C MET A 1 19.30 -10.57 14.53
N LYS A 2 20.51 -10.06 14.76
CA LYS A 2 20.85 -8.94 15.67
C LYS A 2 22.09 -8.20 15.11
N THR A 3 22.01 -7.74 13.87
CA THR A 3 23.21 -7.28 13.12
C THR A 3 23.17 -5.80 12.75
N TYR A 4 22.27 -5.02 13.37
CA TYR A 4 22.18 -3.57 13.18
C TYR A 4 21.94 -2.88 14.52
N SER A 5 22.79 -1.91 14.88
CA SER A 5 22.75 -1.20 16.16
C SER A 5 23.14 0.28 16.03
N SER A 6 22.80 0.90 14.89
CA SER A 6 22.99 2.34 14.66
C SER A 6 21.84 3.16 15.25
N GLY A 7 22.13 4.39 15.69
CA GLY A 7 21.12 5.35 16.16
C GLY A 7 20.37 6.09 15.04
N GLU A 8 20.71 5.82 13.78
CA GLU A 8 20.07 6.49 12.65
C GLU A 8 18.72 5.85 12.29
N LEU A 9 17.76 6.70 11.86
CA LEU A 9 16.46 6.24 11.37
C LEU A 9 16.58 5.38 10.10
N VAL A 10 15.68 4.42 9.95
CA VAL A 10 15.60 3.54 8.78
C VAL A 10 14.19 3.63 8.21
N ASN A 11 14.07 4.06 6.95
CA ASN A 11 12.79 4.04 6.24
C ASN A 11 12.33 2.61 6.00
N ILE A 12 11.06 2.32 6.27
CA ILE A 12 10.42 1.04 5.98
C ILE A 12 9.35 1.26 4.92
N GLY A 13 9.50 0.57 3.80
CA GLY A 13 8.59 0.67 2.66
C GLY A 13 9.01 -0.25 1.52
N THR A 14 8.31 -0.16 0.41
CA THR A 14 8.60 -0.92 -0.82
C THR A 14 9.70 -0.25 -1.66
N GLY A 15 9.79 1.09 -1.61
CA GLY A 15 10.62 1.86 -2.55
C GLY A 15 9.97 2.01 -3.93
N GLU A 16 8.71 1.62 -4.06
CA GLU A 16 7.91 1.68 -5.28
C GLU A 16 6.67 2.54 -5.04
N ASP A 17 6.26 3.31 -6.04
CA ASP A 17 5.05 4.11 -6.05
C ASP A 17 4.07 3.65 -7.14
N ILE A 18 2.81 4.08 -6.99
CA ILE A 18 1.72 3.78 -7.91
C ILE A 18 0.88 5.05 -8.10
N ALA A 19 0.40 5.28 -9.32
CA ALA A 19 -0.52 6.39 -9.58
C ALA A 19 -1.87 6.14 -8.89
N ILE A 20 -2.50 7.20 -8.38
CA ILE A 20 -3.83 7.10 -7.72
C ILE A 20 -4.87 6.44 -8.63
N ALA A 21 -4.86 6.79 -9.93
CA ALA A 21 -5.79 6.21 -10.89
C ALA A 21 -5.58 4.70 -11.09
N GLU A 22 -4.34 4.23 -11.02
CA GLU A 22 -4.02 2.80 -11.13
C GLU A 22 -4.38 2.07 -9.84
N PHE A 23 -4.02 2.63 -8.68
CA PHE A 23 -4.42 2.09 -7.38
C PHE A 23 -5.95 1.92 -7.27
N ALA A 24 -6.73 2.92 -7.70
CA ALA A 24 -8.18 2.85 -7.72
C ALA A 24 -8.70 1.67 -8.57
N ARG A 25 -8.07 1.38 -9.71
CA ARG A 25 -8.42 0.22 -10.55
C ARG A 25 -8.05 -1.11 -9.90
N VAL A 26 -6.90 -1.19 -9.23
CA VAL A 26 -6.50 -2.40 -8.49
C VAL A 26 -7.48 -2.69 -7.36
N VAL A 27 -7.91 -1.65 -6.62
CA VAL A 27 -8.94 -1.79 -5.58
C VAL A 27 -10.26 -2.24 -6.21
N ALA A 28 -10.72 -1.60 -7.28
CA ALA A 28 -11.95 -1.99 -7.98
C ALA A 28 -11.93 -3.45 -8.43
N ALA A 29 -10.84 -3.91 -9.05
CA ALA A 29 -10.66 -5.31 -9.42
C ALA A 29 -10.68 -6.24 -8.21
N THR A 30 -10.01 -5.84 -7.12
CA THR A 30 -9.93 -6.63 -5.87
C THR A 30 -11.30 -6.86 -5.24
N VAL A 31 -12.16 -5.84 -5.24
CA VAL A 31 -13.50 -5.92 -4.63
C VAL A 31 -14.59 -6.40 -5.59
N GLY A 32 -14.27 -6.58 -6.88
CA GLY A 32 -15.22 -6.99 -7.91
C GLY A 32 -16.13 -5.86 -8.41
N TYR A 33 -15.70 -4.60 -8.33
CA TYR A 33 -16.45 -3.46 -8.84
C TYR A 33 -16.39 -3.39 -10.37
N THR A 34 -17.55 -3.36 -11.02
CA THR A 34 -17.70 -3.35 -12.49
C THR A 34 -18.22 -2.03 -13.05
N GLY A 35 -18.45 -1.03 -12.19
CA GLY A 35 -18.88 0.31 -12.63
C GLY A 35 -17.75 1.17 -13.19
N ALA A 36 -18.06 2.43 -13.49
CA ALA A 36 -17.10 3.39 -14.01
C ALA A 36 -16.43 4.21 -12.89
N ILE A 37 -15.11 4.35 -12.96
CA ILE A 37 -14.34 5.25 -12.08
C ILE A 37 -14.20 6.60 -12.79
N SER A 38 -14.62 7.68 -12.13
CA SER A 38 -14.42 9.06 -12.60
C SER A 38 -13.56 9.84 -11.61
N PHE A 39 -12.79 10.81 -12.11
CA PHE A 39 -11.91 11.66 -11.31
C PHE A 39 -12.38 13.11 -11.46
N ASP A 40 -12.70 13.76 -10.35
CA ASP A 40 -13.13 15.16 -10.31
C ASP A 40 -11.91 16.09 -10.34
N THR A 41 -11.61 16.65 -11.51
CA THR A 41 -10.48 17.55 -11.75
C THR A 41 -10.71 18.97 -11.21
N SER A 42 -11.90 19.28 -10.68
CA SER A 42 -12.12 20.54 -9.96
C SER A 42 -11.46 20.55 -8.58
N ARG A 43 -11.08 19.36 -8.06
CA ARG A 43 -10.39 19.20 -6.78
C ARG A 43 -8.88 19.24 -7.00
N PRO A 44 -8.12 19.93 -6.13
CA PRO A 44 -6.67 19.99 -6.27
C PRO A 44 -6.05 18.64 -5.94
N ASP A 45 -5.06 18.24 -6.74
CA ASP A 45 -4.16 17.15 -6.41
C ASP A 45 -3.20 17.54 -5.27
N GLY A 46 -2.72 16.53 -4.56
CA GLY A 46 -1.65 16.68 -3.56
C GLY A 46 -0.27 16.78 -4.20
N THR A 47 0.77 16.48 -3.42
CA THR A 47 2.14 16.38 -3.95
C THR A 47 2.22 15.30 -5.04
N PRO A 48 2.78 15.58 -6.23
CA PRO A 48 2.81 14.63 -7.35
C PRO A 48 3.48 13.29 -7.03
N ARG A 49 4.43 13.28 -6.09
CA ARG A 49 5.15 12.08 -5.67
C ARG A 49 5.46 12.11 -4.18
N LYS A 50 5.19 11.02 -3.49
CA LYS A 50 5.57 10.79 -2.09
C LYS A 50 6.05 9.36 -1.91
N LEU A 51 7.36 9.16 -2.05
CA LEU A 51 8.01 7.86 -2.04
C LEU A 51 9.20 7.87 -1.07
N LEU A 52 9.33 6.80 -0.28
CA LEU A 52 10.46 6.63 0.63
C LEU A 52 11.67 6.04 -0.11
N ASP A 53 12.86 6.63 0.10
CA ASP A 53 14.11 5.95 -0.21
C ASP A 53 14.37 4.84 0.82
N VAL A 54 14.40 3.59 0.36
CA VAL A 54 14.61 2.39 1.18
C VAL A 54 15.99 1.75 0.97
N ALA A 55 16.93 2.44 0.29
CA ALA A 55 18.26 1.91 -0.03
C ALA A 55 19.02 1.41 1.20
N ARG A 56 18.85 2.06 2.35
CA ARG A 56 19.44 1.62 3.63
C ARG A 56 18.85 0.30 4.12
N LEU A 57 17.53 0.22 4.24
CA LEU A 57 16.84 -1.02 4.64
C LEU A 57 17.19 -2.17 3.70
N ALA A 58 17.33 -1.82 2.42
CA ALA A 58 17.74 -2.73 1.39
C ALA A 58 19.15 -3.33 1.61
N LYS A 59 20.13 -2.51 1.98
CA LYS A 59 21.50 -2.94 2.31
C LYS A 59 21.56 -3.82 3.56
N LEU A 60 20.60 -3.68 4.46
CA LEU A 60 20.46 -4.55 5.63
C LEU A 60 19.88 -5.93 5.30
N GLY A 61 19.62 -6.22 4.02
CA GLY A 61 19.14 -7.52 3.56
C GLY A 61 17.62 -7.70 3.69
N TRP A 62 16.88 -6.64 4.02
CA TRP A 62 15.42 -6.68 4.08
C TRP A 62 14.82 -6.17 2.77
N ARG A 63 13.71 -6.79 2.35
CA ARG A 63 12.81 -6.31 1.28
C ARG A 63 11.38 -6.66 1.65
N ALA A 64 10.44 -5.82 1.24
CA ALA A 64 9.03 -6.15 1.27
C ALA A 64 8.80 -7.38 0.37
N LYS A 65 7.99 -8.33 0.84
CA LYS A 65 7.74 -9.60 0.14
C LYS A 65 6.31 -9.75 -0.35
N THR A 66 5.42 -8.87 0.08
CA THR A 66 4.00 -8.92 -0.26
C THR A 66 3.74 -7.89 -1.37
N PRO A 67 3.38 -8.34 -2.58
CA PRO A 67 2.91 -7.45 -3.63
C PRO A 67 1.65 -6.69 -3.22
N LEU A 68 1.41 -5.53 -3.82
CA LEU A 68 0.27 -4.67 -3.49
C LEU A 68 -1.07 -5.40 -3.69
N GLU A 69 -1.23 -6.09 -4.81
CA GLU A 69 -2.44 -6.83 -5.18
C GLU A 69 -2.74 -7.94 -4.17
N ASP A 70 -1.72 -8.67 -3.73
CA ASP A 70 -1.88 -9.75 -2.76
C ASP A 70 -2.21 -9.20 -1.37
N GLY A 71 -1.56 -8.11 -0.97
CA GLY A 71 -1.90 -7.38 0.25
C GLY A 71 -3.33 -6.87 0.25
N LEU A 72 -3.81 -6.30 -0.86
CA LEU A 72 -5.19 -5.81 -1.02
C LEU A 72 -6.21 -6.94 -0.95
N LYS A 73 -5.96 -8.07 -1.61
CA LYS A 73 -6.82 -9.26 -1.50
C LYS A 73 -6.93 -9.72 -0.05
N LEU A 74 -5.81 -9.84 0.66
CA LEU A 74 -5.79 -10.24 2.07
C LEU A 74 -6.56 -9.25 2.95
N ALA A 75 -6.34 -7.95 2.75
CA ALA A 75 -7.05 -6.90 3.47
C ALA A 75 -8.57 -6.95 3.22
N TYR A 76 -8.99 -7.17 1.97
CA TYR A 76 -10.40 -7.29 1.62
C TYR A 76 -11.04 -8.56 2.20
N GLN A 77 -10.33 -9.69 2.16
CA GLN A 77 -10.80 -10.92 2.82
C GLN A 77 -10.93 -10.75 4.33
N ALA A 78 -9.99 -10.06 4.97
CA ALA A 78 -10.07 -9.73 6.39
C ALA A 78 -11.28 -8.83 6.69
N TYR A 79 -11.54 -7.81 5.86
CA TYR A 79 -12.74 -6.97 5.96
C TYR A 79 -14.04 -7.78 5.88
N LEU A 80 -14.17 -8.67 4.88
CA LEU A 80 -15.34 -9.54 4.74
C LEU A 80 -15.50 -10.52 5.91
N SER A 81 -14.39 -11.02 6.44
CA SER A 81 -14.37 -11.96 7.58
C SER A 81 -14.67 -11.27 8.91
N GLY A 82 -14.35 -9.97 9.02
CA GLY A 82 -14.48 -9.14 10.22
C GLY A 82 -15.90 -8.69 10.54
N ASN A 83 -16.87 -8.92 9.66
CA ASN A 83 -18.29 -8.57 9.90
C ASN A 83 -19.05 -9.58 10.78
N ARG A 84 -18.35 -10.37 11.60
CA ARG A 84 -18.96 -11.22 12.65
C ARG A 84 -18.85 -10.64 14.08
N GLN A 85 -18.12 -9.54 14.29
CA GLN A 85 -18.02 -8.87 15.60
C GLN A 85 -17.75 -7.35 15.44
N ALA A 86 -18.74 -6.61 14.96
CA ALA A 86 -18.77 -5.14 15.12
C ALA A 86 -20.24 -4.71 15.24
N GLY A 87 -20.81 -5.04 16.40
CA GLY A 87 -22.20 -4.82 16.75
C GLY A 87 -22.46 -5.21 18.21
N GLU A 88 -21.55 -4.80 19.11
CA GLU A 88 -21.78 -4.64 20.56
C GLU A 88 -21.02 -3.39 21.02
#